data_AF-E1WYE4-F1
#
_entry.id   AF-E1WYE4-F1
#
_cell.length_a   1.000
_cell.length_b   1.000
_cell.length_c   1.000
_cell.angle_alpha   90.00
_cell.angle_beta   90.00
_cell.angle_gamma   90.00
#
_symmetry.space_group_name_H-M   'P 1'
#
loop_
_entity.id
_entity.type
_entity.pdbx_description
1 polymer ?
#
loop_
_entity_poly.entity_id
_entity_poly.type
_entity_poly.pdbx_seq_one_letter_code
_entity_poly.pdbx_strand_id
1 'polypeptide(L)'
;MKLIIGLMACSLLFISCNKEEKKENANSDERFIFGKEISKERVLSDGEFSVAKQACQSLQNKREFFETRGDRELSFIFSLSDKSCVSPDYSAARDYSANLRVPRVGELTFEGPRGTSFVEDILTDVHPNLTSICNNVLNDINVTNVETSGAIKYQYRFLRASNGYIVEVGKFAQNVNGKYMPTFIESFSIFSAAAGNREGMVQNRTRVTSCSNGLVQSSRQILK
;
A
#
# COMPACT_ATOMS: atom_id res chain seq x y z
N MET A 1 -51.70 61.12 35.74
CA MET A 1 -50.27 61.37 35.42
C MET A 1 -49.43 60.35 36.18
N LYS A 2 -48.86 59.36 35.48
CA LYS A 2 -48.03 58.25 36.03
C LYS A 2 -46.54 58.63 35.88
N LEU A 3 -45.74 58.65 36.95
CA LEU A 3 -44.80 57.59 37.44
C LEU A 3 -43.86 57.04 36.34
N ILE A 4 -42.53 57.33 36.32
CA ILE A 4 -41.40 56.96 37.22
C ILE A 4 -40.68 55.65 36.77
N ILE A 5 -39.36 55.77 36.52
CA ILE A 5 -38.26 54.76 36.59
C ILE A 5 -38.35 53.59 35.60
N GLY A 6 -37.30 53.13 34.90
CA GLY A 6 -35.86 53.32 34.98
C GLY A 6 -35.18 51.97 34.67
N LEU A 7 -33.91 52.03 34.28
CA LEU A 7 -32.93 50.94 34.20
C LEU A 7 -33.22 49.74 33.26
N MET A 8 -32.28 49.48 32.35
CA MET A 8 -31.27 48.42 32.53
C MET A 8 -30.80 47.92 31.17
N ALA A 9 -29.52 48.20 30.89
CA ALA A 9 -28.75 47.53 29.87
C ALA A 9 -28.79 46.01 30.10
N CYS A 10 -29.11 45.25 29.06
CA CYS A 10 -28.75 43.85 28.99
C CYS A 10 -28.19 43.55 27.60
N SER A 11 -26.86 43.61 27.57
CA SER A 11 -25.96 43.12 26.55
C SER A 11 -26.38 41.73 26.07
N LEU A 12 -26.61 41.58 24.76
CA LEU A 12 -26.33 40.33 24.05
C LEU A 12 -25.58 40.68 22.77
N LEU A 13 -24.26 40.84 22.96
CA LEU A 13 -23.28 40.62 21.91
C LEU A 13 -23.49 39.20 21.38
N PHE A 14 -24.17 39.07 20.24
CA PHE A 14 -24.06 37.86 19.43
C PHE A 14 -22.65 37.84 18.85
N ILE A 15 -21.68 37.43 19.67
CA ILE A 15 -20.44 36.83 19.20
C ILE A 15 -20.89 35.52 18.57
N SER A 16 -21.28 35.60 17.29
CA SER A 16 -21.36 34.45 16.41
C SER A 16 -19.95 33.93 16.29
N CYS A 17 -19.59 33.05 17.22
CA CYS A 17 -18.45 32.18 17.12
C CYS A 17 -18.77 31.21 15.97
N ASN A 18 -18.57 31.68 14.73
CA ASN A 18 -18.24 30.79 13.63
C ASN A 18 -16.94 30.12 14.06
N LYS A 19 -17.08 29.02 14.81
CA LYS A 19 -16.16 27.91 14.66
C LYS A 19 -16.28 27.53 13.19
N GLU A 20 -15.45 28.18 12.38
CA GLU A 20 -14.79 27.48 11.31
C GLU A 20 -14.13 26.29 11.98
N GLU A 21 -14.89 25.19 12.06
CA GLU A 21 -14.29 23.89 11.91
C GLU A 21 -13.45 24.03 10.65
N LYS A 22 -12.16 24.27 10.86
CA LYS A 22 -11.15 23.87 9.91
C LYS A 22 -11.53 22.45 9.60
N LYS A 23 -12.23 22.26 8.48
CA LYS A 23 -12.09 21.07 7.66
C LYS A 23 -10.59 21.03 7.45
N GLU A 24 -9.88 20.34 8.35
CA GLU A 24 -8.63 19.72 8.01
C GLU A 24 -8.95 19.04 6.70
N ASN A 25 -8.45 19.64 5.62
CA ASN A 25 -8.47 19.01 4.33
C ASN A 25 -7.84 17.65 4.62
N ALA A 26 -8.67 16.60 4.65
CA ALA A 26 -8.28 15.21 4.79
C ALA A 26 -7.60 14.78 3.49
N ASN A 27 -6.63 15.57 3.06
CA ASN A 27 -5.56 15.16 2.19
C ASN A 27 -4.44 14.75 3.14
N SER A 28 -4.69 13.70 3.92
CA SER A 28 -3.62 12.97 4.56
C SER A 28 -2.80 12.40 3.41
N ASP A 29 -1.67 13.02 3.10
CA ASP A 29 -0.63 12.40 2.30
C ASP A 29 -0.13 11.17 3.11
N GLU A 30 -0.90 10.08 3.05
CA GLU A 30 -0.67 8.79 3.70
C GLU A 30 0.45 8.03 3.01
N ARG A 31 1.45 8.75 2.48
CA ARG A 31 2.68 8.10 2.04
C ARG A 31 3.31 7.46 3.27
N PHE A 32 3.56 6.16 3.17
CA PHE A 32 4.35 5.48 4.18
C PHE A 32 5.78 6.00 4.11
N ILE A 33 6.27 6.53 5.23
CA ILE A 33 7.61 7.10 5.37
C ILE A 33 8.26 6.42 6.57
N PHE A 34 9.47 5.92 6.41
CA PHE A 34 10.24 5.38 7.54
C PHE A 34 10.47 6.44 8.61
N GLY A 35 10.33 6.05 9.87
CA GLY A 35 10.43 6.96 11.02
C GLY A 35 9.14 7.73 11.33
N LYS A 36 8.08 7.59 10.53
CA LYS A 36 6.74 8.08 10.85
C LYS A 36 5.90 6.96 11.46
N GLU A 37 5.18 7.25 12.55
CA GLU A 37 4.26 6.31 13.18
C GLU A 37 3.15 5.87 12.20
N ILE A 38 2.54 4.72 12.48
CA ILE A 38 1.35 4.26 11.76
C ILE A 38 0.26 5.33 11.77
N SER A 39 -0.43 5.52 10.65
CA SER A 39 -1.53 6.47 10.57
C SER A 39 -2.75 5.94 11.34
N LYS A 40 -3.69 6.82 11.69
CA LYS A 40 -4.93 6.43 12.37
C LYS A 40 -5.71 5.40 11.53
N GLU A 41 -6.21 4.38 12.21
CA GLU A 41 -7.12 3.40 11.60
C GLU A 41 -8.44 4.06 11.19
N ARG A 42 -8.90 3.76 9.99
CA ARG A 42 -10.16 4.21 9.42
C ARG A 42 -10.71 3.19 8.44
N VAL A 43 -12.02 3.22 8.24
CA VAL A 43 -12.68 2.49 7.16
C VAL A 43 -12.19 3.05 5.82
N LEU A 44 -12.04 2.17 4.82
CA LEU A 44 -11.79 2.62 3.45
C LEU A 44 -13.00 3.43 2.94
N SER A 45 -12.76 4.57 2.31
CA SER A 45 -13.81 5.27 1.58
C SER A 45 -14.31 4.43 0.40
N ASP A 46 -15.50 4.71 -0.12
CA ASP A 46 -16.07 3.98 -1.26
C ASP A 46 -15.13 3.95 -2.49
N GLY A 47 -14.42 5.05 -2.73
CA GLY A 47 -13.42 5.15 -3.80
C GLY A 47 -12.22 4.24 -3.55
N GLU A 48 -11.68 4.21 -2.33
CA GLU A 48 -10.57 3.33 -1.97
C GLU A 48 -11.00 1.86 -1.97
N PHE A 49 -12.19 1.56 -1.48
CA PHE A 49 -12.77 0.22 -1.49
C PHE A 49 -12.92 -0.28 -2.93
N SER A 50 -13.47 0.56 -3.82
CA SER A 50 -13.60 0.21 -5.25
C SER A 50 -12.23 -0.02 -5.90
N VAL A 51 -11.21 0.77 -5.57
CA VAL A 51 -9.85 0.57 -6.09
C VAL A 51 -9.24 -0.72 -5.54
N ALA A 52 -9.39 -0.98 -4.24
CA ALA A 52 -8.91 -2.18 -3.58
C ALA A 52 -9.54 -3.44 -4.21
N LYS A 53 -10.86 -3.44 -4.38
CA LYS A 53 -11.60 -4.55 -5.02
C LYS A 53 -11.10 -4.81 -6.43
N GLN A 54 -10.94 -3.76 -7.24
CA GLN A 54 -10.44 -3.91 -8.61
C GLN A 54 -8.98 -4.41 -8.66
N ALA A 55 -8.12 -3.91 -7.77
CA ALA A 55 -6.74 -4.37 -7.69
C ALA A 55 -6.67 -5.85 -7.29
N CYS A 56 -7.43 -6.26 -6.27
CA CYS A 56 -7.52 -7.66 -5.84
C CYS A 56 -8.13 -8.56 -6.92
N GLN A 57 -9.13 -8.09 -7.67
CA GLN A 57 -9.70 -8.85 -8.79
C GLN A 57 -8.66 -9.07 -9.89
N SER A 58 -7.91 -8.04 -10.28
CA SER A 58 -6.84 -8.19 -11.28
C SER A 58 -5.73 -9.12 -10.79
N LEU A 59 -5.40 -9.10 -9.50
CA LEU A 59 -4.45 -10.04 -8.89
C LEU A 59 -4.97 -11.49 -8.91
N GLN A 60 -6.26 -11.70 -8.62
CA GLN A 60 -6.92 -13.00 -8.71
C GLN A 60 -6.94 -13.52 -10.15
N ASN A 61 -7.38 -12.68 -11.10
CA ASN A 61 -7.41 -13.02 -12.53
C ASN A 61 -6.02 -13.45 -13.03
N LYS A 62 -4.96 -12.73 -12.63
CA LYS A 62 -3.57 -13.11 -12.96
C LYS A 62 -3.21 -14.47 -12.36
N ARG A 63 -3.52 -14.71 -11.08
CA ARG A 63 -3.21 -15.98 -10.42
C ARG A 63 -3.87 -17.13 -11.18
N GLU A 64 -5.17 -17.03 -11.43
CA GLU A 64 -5.93 -18.03 -12.16
C GLU A 64 -5.40 -18.25 -13.58
N PHE A 65 -5.01 -17.18 -14.27
CA PHE A 65 -4.39 -17.26 -15.59
C PHE A 65 -3.06 -18.04 -15.56
N PHE A 66 -2.17 -17.73 -14.61
CA PHE A 66 -0.89 -18.43 -14.45
C PHE A 66 -1.08 -19.90 -14.04
N GLU A 67 -2.00 -20.18 -13.12
CA GLU A 67 -2.31 -21.54 -12.66
C GLU A 67 -2.93 -22.40 -13.77
N THR A 68 -3.88 -21.83 -14.54
CA THR A 68 -4.58 -22.56 -15.62
C THR A 68 -3.65 -22.87 -16.79
N ARG A 69 -2.72 -21.97 -17.11
CA ARG A 69 -1.83 -22.15 -18.25
C ARG A 69 -0.92 -23.37 -18.09
N GLY A 70 -0.45 -23.65 -16.88
CA GLY A 70 0.35 -24.84 -16.55
C GLY A 70 1.72 -24.95 -17.26
N ASP A 71 2.00 -24.12 -18.28
CA ASP A 71 3.29 -24.05 -18.97
C ASP A 71 4.32 -23.31 -18.11
N ARG A 72 5.55 -23.86 -18.08
CA ARG A 72 6.65 -23.41 -17.23
C ARG A 72 7.64 -22.51 -17.98
N GLU A 73 7.20 -21.91 -19.07
CA GLU A 73 8.08 -21.26 -20.05
C GLU A 73 7.88 -19.74 -20.16
N LEU A 74 6.96 -19.16 -19.37
CA LEU A 74 6.84 -17.71 -19.33
C LEU A 74 8.08 -17.09 -18.69
N SER A 75 8.84 -16.38 -19.51
CA SER A 75 9.99 -15.60 -19.10
C SER A 75 9.66 -14.12 -19.09
N PHE A 76 10.12 -13.42 -18.07
CA PHE A 76 9.92 -12.00 -17.86
C PHE A 76 11.27 -11.31 -17.67
N ILE A 77 11.40 -10.10 -18.21
CA ILE A 77 12.58 -9.28 -18.02
C ILE A 77 12.29 -8.25 -16.94
N PHE A 78 13.13 -8.25 -15.90
CA PHE A 78 13.07 -7.31 -14.81
C PHE A 78 14.32 -6.45 -14.78
N SER A 79 14.13 -5.14 -14.62
CA SER A 79 15.19 -4.18 -14.32
C SER A 79 15.27 -3.99 -12.81
N LEU A 80 16.42 -4.31 -12.22
CA LEU A 80 16.69 -4.18 -10.79
C LEU A 80 17.60 -2.99 -10.50
N SER A 81 17.30 -2.25 -9.45
CA SER A 81 18.17 -1.20 -8.90
C SER A 81 18.00 -1.12 -7.39
N ASP A 82 19.09 -0.91 -6.66
CA ASP A 82 19.10 -0.90 -5.21
C ASP A 82 19.71 0.40 -4.67
N LYS A 83 19.14 0.89 -3.58
CA LYS A 83 19.68 1.96 -2.76
C LYS A 83 20.15 1.34 -1.44
N SER A 84 21.42 1.53 -1.10
CA SER A 84 22.02 0.94 0.10
C SER A 84 21.92 1.87 1.32
N CYS A 85 22.25 1.34 2.50
CA CYS A 85 22.33 2.11 3.75
C CYS A 85 23.45 3.16 3.80
N VAL A 86 24.30 3.25 2.77
CA VAL A 86 25.45 4.18 2.73
C VAL A 86 25.39 5.15 1.55
N SER A 87 24.51 4.90 0.57
CA SER A 87 24.36 5.74 -0.62
C SER A 87 22.92 6.25 -0.71
N PRO A 88 22.71 7.56 -0.90
CA PRO A 88 21.36 8.10 -1.13
C PRO A 88 20.81 7.71 -2.51
N ASP A 89 21.68 7.33 -3.45
CA ASP A 89 21.34 7.06 -4.83
C ASP A 89 21.14 5.57 -5.10
N TYR A 90 20.27 5.27 -6.06
CA TYR A 90 20.13 3.92 -6.60
C TYR A 90 21.34 3.53 -7.43
N SER A 91 21.70 2.25 -7.37
CA SER A 91 22.64 1.63 -8.29
C SER A 91 22.13 1.72 -9.72
N ALA A 92 23.07 1.66 -10.67
CA ALA A 92 22.73 1.55 -12.08
C ALA A 92 21.86 0.31 -12.30
N ALA A 93 20.74 0.51 -13.00
CA ALA A 93 19.77 -0.54 -13.23
C ALA A 93 20.36 -1.67 -14.09
N ARG A 94 20.05 -2.92 -13.73
CA ARG A 94 20.50 -4.12 -14.45
C ARG A 94 19.32 -5.01 -14.79
N ASP A 95 19.34 -5.54 -16.00
CA ASP A 95 18.28 -6.41 -16.52
C ASP A 95 18.56 -7.87 -16.23
N TYR A 96 17.52 -8.58 -15.80
CA TYR A 96 17.55 -9.99 -15.51
C TYR A 96 16.32 -10.67 -16.07
N SER A 97 16.52 -11.86 -16.64
CA SER A 97 15.43 -12.74 -17.02
C SER A 97 15.03 -13.60 -15.83
N ALA A 98 13.73 -13.75 -15.59
CA ALA A 98 13.20 -14.68 -14.59
C ALA A 98 12.04 -15.48 -15.18
N ASN A 99 12.02 -16.77 -14.90
CA ASN A 99 10.97 -17.67 -15.40
C ASN A 99 9.88 -17.83 -14.35
N LEU A 100 8.62 -17.85 -14.78
CA LEU A 100 7.50 -18.22 -13.92
C LEU A 100 7.59 -19.69 -13.54
N ARG A 101 7.49 -19.96 -12.24
CA ARG A 101 7.36 -21.29 -11.67
C ARG A 101 5.97 -21.46 -11.08
N VAL A 102 5.19 -22.33 -11.72
CA VAL A 102 3.87 -22.77 -11.26
C VAL A 102 4.03 -24.13 -10.57
N PRO A 103 4.11 -24.20 -9.23
CA PRO A 103 4.21 -25.48 -8.54
C PRO A 103 2.86 -26.22 -8.59
N ARG A 104 2.88 -27.54 -8.38
CA ARG A 104 1.64 -28.34 -8.21
C ARG A 104 0.93 -28.03 -6.89
N VAL A 105 1.70 -27.65 -5.88
CA VAL A 105 1.26 -27.29 -4.53
C VAL A 105 2.17 -26.15 -4.07
N GLY A 106 1.59 -25.07 -3.57
CA GLY A 106 2.32 -23.89 -3.08
C GLY A 106 2.05 -22.63 -3.92
N GLU A 107 2.73 -21.55 -3.56
CA GLU A 107 2.56 -20.23 -4.17
C GLU A 107 3.32 -20.11 -5.51
N LEU A 108 2.83 -19.24 -6.38
CA LEU A 108 3.51 -18.87 -7.63
C LEU A 108 4.80 -18.10 -7.32
N THR A 109 5.91 -18.49 -7.94
CA THR A 109 7.19 -17.81 -7.78
C THR A 109 7.88 -17.57 -9.11
N PHE A 110 8.82 -16.63 -9.13
CA PHE A 110 9.79 -16.47 -10.20
C PHE A 110 11.08 -17.19 -9.83
N GLU A 111 11.67 -17.93 -10.77
CA GLU A 111 13.03 -18.41 -10.68
C GLU A 111 13.98 -17.29 -11.14
N GLY A 112 14.53 -16.58 -10.16
CA GLY A 112 15.36 -15.40 -10.38
C GLY A 112 16.87 -15.68 -10.48
N PRO A 113 17.66 -14.65 -10.83
CA PRO A 113 19.12 -14.74 -10.85
C PRO A 113 19.69 -14.90 -9.44
N ARG A 114 20.54 -15.92 -9.24
CA ARG A 114 21.21 -16.20 -7.96
C ARG A 114 22.14 -15.05 -7.56
N GLY A 115 22.21 -14.79 -6.25
CA GLY A 115 23.13 -13.79 -5.67
C GLY A 115 22.71 -12.34 -5.90
N THR A 116 21.44 -12.09 -6.22
CA THR A 116 20.87 -10.75 -6.38
C THR A 116 19.80 -10.49 -5.33
N SER A 117 19.37 -9.24 -5.20
CA SER A 117 18.21 -8.81 -4.38
C SER A 117 16.86 -9.10 -5.05
N PHE A 118 16.83 -9.96 -6.08
CA PHE A 118 15.62 -10.27 -6.83
C PHE A 118 14.51 -10.83 -5.95
N VAL A 119 13.31 -10.34 -6.17
CA VAL A 119 12.13 -10.74 -5.42
C VAL A 119 11.40 -11.85 -6.16
N GLU A 120 11.50 -13.06 -5.62
CA GLU A 120 10.96 -14.27 -6.24
C GLU A 120 9.46 -14.48 -6.02
N ASP A 121 8.87 -13.91 -4.96
CA ASP A 121 7.43 -14.07 -4.73
C ASP A 121 6.61 -13.26 -5.74
N ILE A 122 5.52 -13.87 -6.22
CA ILE A 122 4.58 -13.22 -7.13
C ILE A 122 3.41 -12.68 -6.32
N LEU A 123 3.22 -11.36 -6.38
CA LEU A 123 2.05 -10.73 -5.76
C LEU A 123 0.76 -11.30 -6.37
N THR A 124 -0.12 -11.88 -5.59
CA THR A 124 -1.45 -12.36 -6.01
C THR A 124 -2.48 -11.98 -4.96
N ASP A 125 -3.75 -12.28 -5.19
CA ASP A 125 -4.83 -12.14 -4.22
C ASP A 125 -4.59 -12.97 -2.95
N VAL A 126 -3.83 -14.06 -3.04
CA VAL A 126 -3.51 -14.93 -1.89
C VAL A 126 -2.15 -14.65 -1.26
N HIS A 127 -1.43 -13.62 -1.71
CA HIS A 127 -0.12 -13.27 -1.15
C HIS A 127 -0.23 -12.98 0.36
N PRO A 128 0.72 -13.40 1.23
CA PRO A 128 0.58 -13.30 2.68
C PRO A 128 0.27 -11.88 3.20
N ASN A 129 0.81 -10.86 2.54
CA ASN A 129 0.55 -9.46 2.90
C ASN A 129 -0.77 -8.89 2.35
N LEU A 130 -1.51 -9.60 1.50
CA LEU A 130 -2.76 -9.11 0.89
C LEU A 130 -3.95 -10.07 1.04
N THR A 131 -3.73 -11.34 1.41
CA THR A 131 -4.76 -12.38 1.41
C THR A 131 -6.01 -12.00 2.20
N SER A 132 -5.84 -11.49 3.41
CA SER A 132 -6.95 -11.10 4.28
C SER A 132 -7.76 -9.93 3.70
N ILE A 133 -7.08 -8.84 3.30
CA ILE A 133 -7.77 -7.68 2.73
C ILE A 133 -8.41 -8.01 1.38
N CYS A 134 -7.74 -8.78 0.51
CA CYS A 134 -8.29 -9.19 -0.77
C CYS A 134 -9.50 -10.11 -0.61
N ASN A 135 -9.46 -11.09 0.29
CA ASN A 135 -10.61 -11.94 0.58
C ASN A 135 -11.81 -11.10 1.03
N ASN A 136 -11.62 -10.12 1.91
CA ASN A 136 -12.72 -9.30 2.40
C ASN A 136 -13.31 -8.38 1.31
N VAL A 137 -12.48 -7.63 0.57
CA VAL A 137 -12.99 -6.70 -0.44
C VAL A 137 -13.63 -7.41 -1.64
N LEU A 138 -13.15 -8.60 -2.00
CA LEU A 138 -13.75 -9.43 -3.05
C LEU A 138 -15.13 -9.97 -2.64
N ASN A 139 -15.35 -10.18 -1.34
CA ASN A 139 -16.64 -10.60 -0.76
C ASN A 139 -17.52 -9.42 -0.31
N ASP A 140 -17.23 -8.20 -0.76
CA ASP A 140 -18.01 -6.99 -0.42
C ASP A 140 -18.08 -6.69 1.09
N ILE A 141 -17.07 -7.15 1.85
CA ILE A 141 -16.93 -6.89 3.29
C ILE A 141 -16.15 -5.59 3.47
N ASN A 142 -16.75 -4.59 4.11
CA ASN A 142 -16.07 -3.35 4.46
C ASN A 142 -14.85 -3.62 5.35
N VAL A 143 -13.70 -3.05 4.94
CA VAL A 143 -12.43 -3.18 5.66
C VAL A 143 -11.91 -1.83 6.12
N THR A 144 -11.03 -1.85 7.11
CA THR A 144 -10.23 -0.69 7.49
C THR A 144 -8.91 -0.68 6.73
N ASN A 145 -8.22 0.46 6.73
CA ASN A 145 -6.88 0.57 6.19
C ASN A 145 -5.81 -0.09 7.08
N VAL A 146 -6.17 -0.72 8.21
CA VAL A 146 -5.24 -1.36 9.14
C VAL A 146 -5.68 -2.78 9.46
N GLU A 147 -4.74 -3.72 9.44
CA GLU A 147 -4.95 -5.08 9.90
C GLU A 147 -3.96 -5.42 11.02
N THR A 148 -4.40 -6.17 12.01
CA THR A 148 -3.53 -6.62 13.11
C THR A 148 -3.35 -8.13 13.06
N SER A 149 -2.09 -8.58 13.04
CA SER A 149 -1.72 -9.98 13.12
C SER A 149 -0.72 -10.18 14.26
N GLY A 150 -1.21 -10.64 15.40
CA GLY A 150 -0.42 -10.75 16.63
C GLY A 150 0.12 -9.38 17.07
N ALA A 151 1.44 -9.27 17.21
CA ALA A 151 2.12 -8.02 17.61
C ALA A 151 2.39 -7.07 16.43
N ILE A 152 2.07 -7.47 15.19
CA ILE A 152 2.35 -6.70 13.98
C ILE A 152 1.06 -6.03 13.50
N LYS A 153 1.18 -4.78 13.05
CA LYS A 153 0.14 -4.09 12.30
C LYS A 153 0.54 -3.92 10.85
N TYR A 154 -0.39 -4.12 9.95
CA TYR A 154 -0.28 -3.81 8.53
C TYR A 154 -1.14 -2.59 8.26
N GLN A 155 -0.65 -1.64 7.47
CA GLN A 155 -1.45 -0.52 6.96
C GLN A 155 -1.41 -0.54 5.44
N TYR A 156 -2.58 -0.33 4.84
CA TYR A 156 -2.78 -0.43 3.40
C TYR A 156 -3.15 0.91 2.81
N ARG A 157 -2.67 1.15 1.59
CA ARG A 157 -3.11 2.27 0.77
C ARG A 157 -3.39 1.78 -0.65
N PHE A 158 -4.55 2.14 -1.18
CA PHE A 158 -5.01 1.78 -2.51
C PHE A 158 -5.29 3.05 -3.30
N LEU A 159 -4.56 3.26 -4.40
CA LEU A 159 -4.70 4.45 -5.23
C LEU A 159 -4.96 4.04 -6.68
N ARG A 160 -5.83 4.81 -7.35
CA ARG A 160 -5.98 4.72 -8.80
C ARG A 160 -4.75 5.35 -9.47
N ALA A 161 -4.20 4.67 -10.47
CA ALA A 161 -3.18 5.19 -11.35
C ALA A 161 -3.71 5.23 -12.80
N SER A 162 -3.02 5.97 -13.68
CA SER A 162 -3.42 6.12 -15.08
C SER A 162 -3.59 4.78 -15.80
N ASN A 163 -2.66 3.85 -15.57
CA ASN A 163 -2.62 2.53 -16.24
C ASN A 163 -3.00 1.36 -15.32
N GLY A 164 -3.50 1.65 -14.12
CA GLY A 164 -3.84 0.60 -13.17
C GLY A 164 -4.00 1.09 -11.74
N TYR A 165 -3.31 0.41 -10.82
CA TYR A 165 -3.47 0.61 -9.39
C TYR A 165 -2.10 0.76 -8.74
N ILE A 166 -2.04 1.56 -7.67
CA ILE A 166 -0.94 1.54 -6.73
C ILE A 166 -1.46 0.92 -5.44
N VAL A 167 -0.81 -0.15 -5.00
CA VAL A 167 -1.05 -0.79 -3.71
C VAL A 167 0.20 -0.59 -2.88
N GLU A 168 0.05 -0.06 -1.67
CA GLU A 168 1.13 0.04 -0.72
C GLU A 168 0.78 -0.67 0.57
N VAL A 169 1.78 -1.34 1.15
CA VAL A 169 1.67 -2.06 2.42
C VAL A 169 2.81 -1.61 3.32
N GLY A 170 2.46 -1.04 4.48
CA GLY A 170 3.39 -0.78 5.57
C GLY A 170 3.24 -1.84 6.66
N LYS A 171 4.33 -2.48 7.08
CA LYS A 171 4.37 -3.39 8.22
C LYS A 171 4.98 -2.68 9.43
N PHE A 172 4.27 -2.66 10.54
CA PHE A 172 4.61 -1.91 11.74
C PHE A 172 4.77 -2.85 12.94
N ALA A 173 5.80 -2.56 13.75
CA ALA A 173 6.03 -3.21 15.04
C ALA A 173 6.06 -2.17 16.16
N GLN A 174 5.67 -2.54 17.36
CA GLN A 174 5.81 -1.65 18.52
C GLN A 174 7.28 -1.50 18.90
N ASN A 175 7.70 -0.26 19.11
CA ASN A 175 8.97 0.04 19.77
C ASN A 175 8.84 -0.06 21.30
N VAL A 176 9.95 0.18 22.02
CA VAL A 176 10.00 0.15 23.49
C VAL A 176 9.05 1.16 24.17
N ASN A 177 8.60 2.18 23.44
CA ASN A 177 7.66 3.20 23.92
C ASN A 177 6.20 2.86 23.57
N GLY A 178 5.92 1.65 23.08
CA GLY A 178 4.59 1.20 22.68
C GLY A 178 4.07 1.79 21.36
N LYS A 179 4.91 2.51 20.62
CA LYS A 179 4.53 3.15 19.35
C LYS A 179 4.80 2.24 18.16
N TYR A 180 3.84 2.14 17.25
CA TYR A 180 3.96 1.34 16.03
C TYR A 180 4.77 2.08 14.97
N MET A 181 5.97 1.58 14.70
CA MET A 181 6.91 2.13 13.73
C MET A 181 7.05 1.20 12.53
N PRO A 182 7.20 1.75 11.30
CA PRO A 182 7.36 0.94 10.10
C PRO A 182 8.69 0.19 10.17
N THR A 183 8.62 -1.11 9.89
CA THR A 183 9.76 -2.02 9.78
C THR A 183 10.02 -2.40 8.32
N PHE A 184 8.97 -2.32 7.49
CA PHE A 184 8.99 -2.66 6.08
C PHE A 184 7.89 -1.87 5.38
N ILE A 185 8.19 -1.32 4.21
CA ILE A 185 7.22 -0.65 3.34
C ILE A 185 7.39 -1.25 1.95
N GLU A 186 6.27 -1.59 1.32
CA GLU A 186 6.26 -2.13 -0.02
C GLU A 186 5.22 -1.43 -0.88
N SER A 187 5.60 -1.08 -2.11
CA SER A 187 4.74 -0.40 -3.07
C SER A 187 4.72 -1.17 -4.38
N PHE A 188 3.53 -1.36 -4.93
CA PHE A 188 3.26 -2.09 -6.14
C PHE A 188 2.49 -1.20 -7.11
N SER A 189 3.02 -1.01 -8.32
CA SER A 189 2.25 -0.52 -9.46
C SER A 189 1.73 -1.73 -10.23
N ILE A 190 0.41 -1.93 -10.25
CA ILE A 190 -0.27 -3.11 -10.80
C ILE A 190 -1.04 -2.68 -12.05
N PHE A 191 -0.88 -3.43 -13.14
CA PHE A 191 -1.67 -3.20 -14.35
C PHE A 191 -3.15 -3.55 -14.14
N SER A 192 -4.05 -2.69 -14.63
CA SER A 192 -5.49 -2.98 -14.67
C SER A 192 -5.88 -3.90 -15.82
N ALA A 193 -7.15 -4.31 -15.87
CA ALA A 193 -7.76 -5.03 -16.99
C ALA A 193 -7.55 -4.35 -18.36
N ALA A 194 -7.38 -3.02 -18.40
CA ALA A 194 -7.08 -2.29 -19.64
C ALA A 194 -5.74 -2.71 -20.28
N ALA A 195 -4.85 -3.35 -19.52
CA ALA A 195 -3.57 -3.85 -20.02
C ALA A 195 -3.66 -5.25 -20.66
N GLY A 196 -4.86 -5.83 -20.77
CA GLY A 196 -5.10 -7.11 -21.43
C GLY A 196 -4.31 -8.26 -20.79
N ASN A 197 -3.42 -8.89 -21.56
CA ASN A 197 -2.61 -10.01 -21.09
C ASN A 197 -1.63 -9.67 -19.95
N ARG A 198 -1.44 -8.38 -19.65
CA ARG A 198 -0.63 -7.92 -18.51
C ARG A 198 -1.48 -7.61 -17.27
N GLU A 199 -2.80 -7.81 -17.29
CA GLU A 199 -3.67 -7.56 -16.15
C GLU A 199 -3.10 -8.20 -14.86
N GLY A 200 -3.12 -7.43 -13.77
CA GLY A 200 -2.65 -7.88 -12.47
C GLY A 200 -1.13 -8.00 -12.36
N MET A 201 -0.36 -7.91 -13.44
CA MET A 201 1.10 -7.96 -13.36
C MET A 201 1.63 -6.72 -12.63
N VAL A 202 2.68 -6.92 -11.82
CA VAL A 202 3.34 -5.83 -11.11
C VAL A 202 4.35 -5.19 -12.05
N GLN A 203 4.05 -3.97 -12.52
CA GLN A 203 4.95 -3.17 -13.35
C GLN A 203 6.17 -2.70 -12.56
N ASN A 204 5.97 -2.24 -11.32
CA ASN A 204 7.02 -1.69 -10.48
C ASN A 204 6.77 -2.13 -9.04
N ARG A 205 7.77 -2.76 -8.44
CA ARG A 205 7.78 -3.17 -7.04
C ARG A 205 8.92 -2.43 -6.35
N THR A 206 8.62 -1.73 -5.26
CA THR A 206 9.62 -1.11 -4.41
C THR A 206 9.50 -1.66 -3.00
N ARG A 207 10.59 -2.18 -2.44
CA ARG A 207 10.69 -2.62 -1.04
C ARG A 207 11.64 -1.71 -0.29
N VAL A 208 11.22 -1.16 0.83
CA VAL A 208 12.01 -0.27 1.67
C VAL A 208 12.11 -0.85 3.08
N THR A 209 13.31 -0.84 3.64
CA THR A 209 13.60 -1.27 5.03
C THR A 209 14.54 -0.28 5.72
N SER A 210 14.44 -0.20 7.05
CA SER A 210 15.33 0.63 7.85
C SER A 210 16.73 0.04 7.99
N CYS A 211 17.73 0.91 8.03
CA CYS A 211 19.11 0.60 8.38
C CYS A 211 19.38 0.91 9.86
N SER A 212 20.43 0.30 10.43
CA SER A 212 20.82 0.55 11.83
C SER A 212 21.30 1.98 12.10
N ASN A 213 21.73 2.70 11.06
CA ASN A 213 22.17 4.10 11.11
C ASN A 213 21.03 5.12 10.92
N GLY A 214 19.77 4.68 10.92
CA GLY A 214 18.60 5.54 10.71
C GLY A 214 18.32 5.92 9.25
N LEU A 215 19.17 5.50 8.31
CA LEU A 215 18.87 5.60 6.88
C LEU A 215 17.93 4.47 6.43
N VAL A 216 17.57 4.47 5.15
CA VAL A 216 16.76 3.41 4.54
C VAL A 216 17.50 2.81 3.36
N GLN A 217 17.35 1.50 3.20
CA GLN A 217 17.69 0.80 1.97
C GLN A 217 16.41 0.51 1.19
N SER A 218 16.52 0.50 -0.13
CA SER A 218 15.39 0.27 -1.03
C SER A 218 15.82 -0.64 -2.16
N SER A 219 15.01 -1.64 -2.49
CA SER A 219 15.16 -2.44 -3.71
C SER A 219 14.00 -2.18 -4.64
N ARG A 220 14.30 -1.97 -5.91
CA ARG A 220 13.31 -1.71 -6.95
C ARG A 220 13.42 -2.74 -8.05
N GLN A 221 12.28 -3.34 -8.40
CA GLN A 221 12.12 -4.33 -9.47
C GLN A 221 11.05 -3.85 -10.44
N ILE A 222 11.44 -3.58 -11.68
CA ILE A 222 10.56 -3.07 -12.73
C ILE A 222 10.40 -4.13 -13.82
N LEU A 223 9.16 -4.56 -14.09
CA LEU A 223 8.84 -5.38 -15.25
C LEU A 223 8.94 -4.53 -16.53
N LYS A 224 9.76 -4.99 -17.48
CA LYS A 224 9.87 -4.37 -18.81
C LYS A 224 8.72 -4.84 -19.70
#